data_AF-A0A3N5PA84-F1
#
_entry.id   AF-A0A3N5PA84-F1
#
_cell.length_a   1.000
_cell.length_b   1.000
_cell.length_c   1.000
_cell.angle_alpha   90.00
_cell.angle_beta   90.00
_cell.angle_gamma   90.00
#
_symmetry.space_group_name_H-M   'P 1'
#
loop_
_entity.id
_entity.type
_entity.pdbx_description
1 polymer ?
#
loop_
_entity_poly.entity_id
_entity_poly.type
_entity_poly.pdbx_seq_one_letter_code
_entity_poly.pdbx_strand_id
1 'polypeptide(L)' 'GRLMVVMLHNTDIPDGWEREGEDPEYFYRFSPDAYAVGIDIVLYAMMH' A
#
# COMPACT_ATOMS: atom_id res chain seq x y z
N GLY A 1 -11.51 5.60 18.42
CA GLY A 1 -11.18 6.71 17.50
C GLY A 1 -11.29 6.19 16.08
N ARG A 2 -11.63 7.05 15.11
CA ARG A 2 -11.72 6.68 13.68
C ARG A 2 -10.51 7.23 12.94
N LEU A 3 -9.97 6.47 12.00
CA LEU A 3 -8.97 6.97 11.08
C LEU A 3 -9.63 7.99 10.15
N MET A 4 -9.10 9.22 10.13
CA MET A 4 -9.59 10.29 9.25
C MET A 4 -8.60 10.55 8.10
N VAL A 5 -7.30 10.36 8.34
CA VAL A 5 -6.24 10.58 7.36
C VAL A 5 -5.14 9.55 7.57
N VAL A 6 -4.74 8.86 6.50
CA VAL A 6 -3.51 8.06 6.43
C VAL A 6 -2.50 8.82 5.57
N MET A 7 -1.31 9.05 6.08
CA MET A 7 -0.17 9.55 5.31
C MET A 7 0.97 8.54 5.44
N LEU A 8 1.38 7.97 4.31
CA LEU A 8 2.57 7.12 4.22
C LEU A 8 3.71 8.02 3.74
N HIS A 9 4.68 8.30 4.60
CA HIS A 9 5.82 9.15 4.28
C HIS A 9 7.10 8.35 4.43
N ASN A 10 7.83 8.16 3.31
CA ASN A 10 9.12 7.48 3.28
C ASN A 10 9.12 6.05 3.85
N THR A 11 7.98 5.37 3.79
CA THR A 11 7.90 3.91 3.80
C THR A 11 7.94 3.50 2.35
N ASP A 12 8.79 2.57 1.90
CA ASP A 12 8.90 2.13 0.50
C ASP A 12 7.63 1.43 -0.07
N ILE A 13 6.47 1.64 0.58
CA ILE A 13 5.15 1.12 0.23
C ILE A 13 4.55 1.82 -1.00
N PRO A 14 4.53 3.17 -1.10
CA PRO A 14 4.08 3.84 -2.31
C PRO A 14 4.94 3.45 -3.52
N ASP A 15 6.25 3.26 -3.35
CA ASP A 15 7.15 2.78 -4.41
C ASP A 15 6.71 1.42 -4.97
N GLY A 16 6.22 0.53 -4.09
CA GLY A 16 5.61 -0.74 -4.46
C GLY A 16 4.36 -0.61 -5.33
N TRP A 17 3.63 0.50 -5.25
CA TRP A 17 2.48 0.81 -6.11
C TRP A 17 2.88 1.61 -7.36
N GLU A 18 3.83 2.54 -7.25
CA GLU A 18 4.25 3.40 -8.36
C GLU A 18 5.06 2.66 -9.41
N ARG A 19 5.88 1.69 -8.99
CA ARG A 19 6.85 1.00 -9.85
C ARG A 19 6.42 -0.42 -10.22
N GLU A 20 5.16 -0.75 -9.99
CA GLU A 20 4.59 -2.07 -10.27
C GLU A 20 4.68 -2.48 -11.75
N GLY A 21 4.70 -1.50 -12.66
CA GLY A 21 4.76 -1.72 -14.11
C GLY A 21 6.16 -1.60 -14.72
N GLU A 22 7.19 -1.25 -13.93
CA GLU A 22 8.55 -1.06 -14.45
C GLU A 22 9.31 -2.37 -14.64
N ASP A 23 9.14 -3.32 -13.70
CA ASP A 23 9.83 -4.61 -13.73
C ASP A 23 8.98 -5.71 -13.04
N PRO A 24 8.73 -6.86 -13.70
CA PRO A 24 8.00 -7.97 -13.10
C PRO A 24 8.63 -8.53 -11.82
N GLU A 25 9.97 -8.57 -11.72
CA GLU A 25 10.68 -9.04 -10.52
C GLU A 25 10.51 -8.05 -9.36
N TYR A 26 10.54 -6.74 -9.65
CA TYR A 26 10.23 -5.72 -8.66
C TYR A 26 8.79 -5.87 -8.16
N PHE A 27 7.84 -6.08 -9.08
CA PHE A 27 6.44 -6.33 -8.76
C PHE A 27 6.31 -7.46 -7.75
N TYR A 28 6.77 -8.67 -8.07
CA TYR A 28 6.57 -9.84 -7.21
C TYR A 28 7.27 -9.72 -5.84
N ARG A 29 8.28 -8.87 -5.72
CA ARG A 29 9.06 -8.71 -4.49
C ARG A 29 8.52 -7.65 -3.54
N PHE A 30 7.90 -6.59 -4.06
CA PHE A 30 7.53 -5.42 -3.25
C PHE A 30 6.05 -5.03 -3.38
N SER A 31 5.43 -5.20 -4.54
CA SER A 31 4.04 -4.78 -4.77
C SER A 31 3.01 -5.58 -3.96
N PRO A 32 3.09 -6.92 -3.79
CA PRO A 32 2.15 -7.68 -2.97
C PRO A 32 2.02 -7.20 -1.52
N ASP A 33 3.16 -6.93 -0.88
CA ASP A 33 3.18 -6.46 0.51
C ASP A 33 2.63 -5.04 0.63
N ALA A 34 2.94 -4.17 -0.34
CA ALA A 34 2.35 -2.84 -0.42
C ALA A 34 0.82 -2.90 -0.59
N TYR A 35 0.32 -3.78 -1.46
CA TYR A 35 -1.12 -3.99 -1.68
C TYR A 35 -1.83 -4.49 -0.43
N ALA A 36 -1.22 -5.39 0.37
CA ALA A 36 -1.82 -5.87 1.61
C ALA A 36 -2.13 -4.70 2.58
N VAL A 37 -1.18 -3.78 2.76
CA VAL A 37 -1.37 -2.59 3.60
C VAL A 37 -2.47 -1.68 3.05
N GLY A 38 -2.52 -1.49 1.73
CA GLY A 38 -3.59 -0.70 1.09
C GLY A 38 -4.98 -1.29 1.31
N ILE A 39 -5.10 -2.62 1.21
CA ILE A 39 -6.36 -3.34 1.44
C ILE A 39 -6.79 -3.18 2.90
N ASP A 40 -5.89 -3.35 3.86
CA ASP A 40 -6.20 -3.21 5.28
C ASP A 40 -6.68 -1.80 5.64
N ILE A 41 -6.06 -0.77 5.04
CA ILE A 41 -6.50 0.63 5.21
C ILE A 41 -7.93 0.81 4.71
N VAL A 42 -8.25 0.31 3.50
CA VAL A 42 -9.59 0.43 2.91
C VAL A 42 -10.61 -0.34 3.74
N LEU A 43 -10.29 -1.58 4.13
CA LEU A 43 -11.16 -2.39 4.98
C LEU A 43 -11.44 -1.69 6.32
N TYR A 44 -10.41 -1.13 6.96
CA TYR A 44 -10.59 -0.39 8.20
C TYR A 44 -11.52 0.81 8.01
N ALA A 45 -11.30 1.61 6.96
CA ALA A 45 -12.10 2.79 6.64
C ALA A 45 -13.56 2.46 6.29
N MET A 46 -13.81 1.28 5.73
CA MET A 46 -15.18 0.81 5.43
C MET A 46 -15.89 0.26 6.68
N MET A 47 -15.16 -0.28 7.66
CA MET A 47 -15.74 -0.91 8.85
C MET A 47 -15.86 0.02 10.08
N HIS A 48 -15.22 1.20 10.07
CA HIS A 48 -15.17 2.14 11.21
C HIS A 48 -15.47 3.57 10.80
#